data_AF-A0A6N6KLC2-F1
#
_entry.id   AF-A0A6N6KLC2-F1
#
_cell.length_a   1.000
_cell.length_b   1.000
_cell.length_c   1.000
_cell.angle_alpha   90.00
_cell.angle_beta   90.00
_cell.angle_gamma   90.00
#
_symmetry.space_group_name_H-M   'P 1'
#
loop_
_entity.id
_entity.type
_entity.pdbx_description
1 polymer ?
#
loop_
_entity_poly.entity_id
_entity_poly.type
_entity_poly.pdbx_seq_one_letter_code
_entity_poly.pdbx_strand_id
1 'polypeptide(L)'
;MQVLKIATAGSVDDGKSTLIGRLLYDTKSLTVDKLEAIRETSKKRGFDYLDFSLATDGLVAEREQGITIDVAHIYFSTDTRSYIIADTPGHVEYTRNMVTGASTSEASVILIDARNGVIEQTFRHFFINNLMRIKDVVVAVNKMDLVDFSEDRFNQIKEDMIRLSEKSTYQGQKLTFIPVSALWGDNVVKKSSKMPWYNGQSLLEHLENIEVKDVYEKAPARLPVQYVIRPKTNGHHDFRGYAGKLYGGEISVGDQVMVLPSQTTSRVKEIHFFDKQFTSAERGSSVTLTLEDDINISRGDMIVRHNEDTQVSKELVANVCWMDKHPLQQRGKYLLKHGVREVLARVEDLESIIHTDFSGESNGRSDLRLNEIGRVRIKLSKPLFFDTYENHKSTGSFILIDPKTNNTSGVGFIQ
;
A
#
# COMPACT_ATOMS: atom_id res chain seq x y z
N MET A 1 0.07 -20.79 5.46
CA MET A 1 -1.08 -19.91 5.72
C MET A 1 -0.86 -18.63 4.92
N GLN A 2 -1.78 -18.24 4.05
CA GLN A 2 -1.64 -17.01 3.25
C GLN A 2 -1.86 -15.79 4.15
N VAL A 3 -1.08 -14.73 3.93
CA VAL A 3 -1.21 -13.47 4.67
C VAL A 3 -1.98 -12.46 3.81
N LEU A 4 -2.97 -11.77 4.37
CA LEU A 4 -3.60 -10.60 3.75
C LEU A 4 -3.18 -9.33 4.50
N LYS A 5 -2.70 -8.34 3.75
CA LYS A 5 -2.37 -7.02 4.31
C LYS A 5 -3.52 -6.05 4.06
N ILE A 6 -3.99 -5.41 5.12
CA ILE A 6 -5.16 -4.53 5.08
C ILE A 6 -4.79 -3.16 5.63
N ALA A 7 -5.17 -2.08 4.96
CA ALA A 7 -5.15 -0.74 5.53
C ALA A 7 -6.52 -0.41 6.13
N THR A 8 -6.55 0.25 7.30
CA THR A 8 -7.79 0.83 7.84
C THR A 8 -7.73 2.34 7.78
N ALA A 9 -8.80 2.94 7.28
CA ALA A 9 -8.98 4.38 7.14
C ALA A 9 -10.36 4.80 7.65
N GLY A 10 -10.51 6.08 8.01
CA GLY A 10 -11.73 6.61 8.62
C GLY A 10 -11.39 7.76 9.56
N SER A 11 -12.38 8.62 9.78
CA SER A 11 -12.34 9.73 10.71
C SER A 11 -11.94 9.28 12.12
N VAL A 12 -11.54 10.24 12.95
CA VAL A 12 -11.18 10.02 14.36
C VAL A 12 -12.32 9.29 15.10
N ASP A 13 -13.57 9.67 14.80
CA ASP A 13 -14.74 9.13 15.50
C ASP A 13 -15.44 7.99 14.76
N ASP A 14 -14.96 7.54 13.60
CA ASP A 14 -15.64 6.47 12.83
C ASP A 14 -15.54 5.08 13.48
N GLY A 15 -14.82 4.95 14.61
CA GLY A 15 -14.76 3.72 15.41
C GLY A 15 -13.76 2.68 14.89
N LYS A 16 -12.69 3.11 14.24
CA LYS A 16 -11.62 2.25 13.68
C LYS A 16 -10.94 1.40 14.75
N SER A 17 -10.47 2.02 15.84
CA SER A 17 -9.86 1.33 16.97
C SER A 17 -10.81 0.30 17.59
N THR A 18 -12.09 0.66 17.73
CA THR A 18 -13.14 -0.26 18.21
C THR A 18 -13.33 -1.44 17.27
N LEU A 19 -13.36 -1.23 15.94
CA LEU A 19 -13.49 -2.30 14.95
C LEU A 19 -12.31 -3.27 14.99
N ILE A 20 -11.08 -2.74 15.07
CA ILE A 20 -9.88 -3.57 15.16
C ILE A 20 -9.88 -4.36 16.47
N GLY A 21 -10.15 -3.70 17.60
CA GLY A 21 -10.25 -4.38 18.90
C GLY A 21 -11.34 -5.46 18.90
N ARG A 22 -12.46 -5.23 18.21
CA ARG A 22 -13.53 -6.21 18.04
C ARG A 22 -13.08 -7.42 17.23
N LEU A 23 -12.38 -7.22 16.11
CA LEU A 23 -11.80 -8.31 15.32
C LEU A 23 -10.83 -9.15 16.18
N LEU A 24 -9.96 -8.50 16.95
CA LEU A 24 -9.02 -9.19 17.84
C LEU A 24 -9.74 -10.01 18.92
N TYR A 25 -10.81 -9.46 19.48
CA TYR A 25 -11.60 -10.14 20.51
C TYR A 25 -12.34 -11.35 19.94
N ASP A 26 -13.11 -11.18 18.87
CA ASP A 26 -13.96 -12.23 18.31
C ASP A 26 -13.15 -13.35 17.65
N THR A 27 -11.94 -13.06 17.16
CA THR A 27 -10.99 -14.07 16.67
C THR A 27 -10.15 -14.71 17.77
N LYS A 28 -10.36 -14.34 19.04
CA LYS A 28 -9.59 -14.82 20.21
C LYS A 28 -8.09 -14.53 20.10
N SER A 29 -7.73 -13.46 19.41
CA SER A 29 -6.35 -12.99 19.26
C SER A 29 -5.87 -12.16 20.48
N LEU A 30 -6.77 -11.75 21.37
CA LEU A 30 -6.42 -11.09 22.63
C LEU A 30 -6.04 -12.10 23.71
N THR A 31 -4.94 -11.83 24.42
CA THR A 31 -4.55 -12.60 25.60
C THR A 31 -5.52 -12.36 26.76
N VAL A 32 -5.59 -13.33 27.68
CA VAL A 32 -6.47 -13.25 28.88
C VAL A 32 -6.17 -11.98 29.69
N ASP A 33 -4.89 -11.70 29.95
CA ASP A 33 -4.45 -10.52 30.71
C ASP A 33 -4.88 -9.20 30.04
N LYS A 34 -4.77 -9.11 28.71
CA LYS A 34 -5.23 -7.92 27.97
C LYS A 34 -6.74 -7.74 28.07
N LEU A 35 -7.49 -8.84 27.97
CA LEU A 35 -8.95 -8.80 28.07
C LEU A 35 -9.41 -8.40 29.48
N GLU A 36 -8.72 -8.86 30.52
CA GLU A 36 -8.97 -8.44 31.91
C GLU A 36 -8.65 -6.96 32.12
N ALA A 37 -7.51 -6.48 31.60
CA ALA A 37 -7.15 -5.06 31.66
C ALA A 37 -8.19 -4.15 30.97
N ILE A 38 -8.72 -4.58 29.81
CA ILE A 38 -9.81 -3.89 29.11
C ILE A 38 -11.06 -3.87 30.01
N ARG A 39 -11.48 -5.02 30.54
CA ARG A 39 -12.66 -5.12 31.44
C ARG A 39 -12.56 -4.18 32.63
N GLU A 40 -11.44 -4.20 33.34
CA GLU A 40 -11.22 -3.33 34.50
C GLU A 40 -11.28 -1.86 34.12
N THR A 41 -10.60 -1.48 33.03
CA THR A 41 -10.52 -0.08 32.59
C THR A 41 -11.87 0.42 32.08
N SER A 42 -12.62 -0.38 31.31
CA SER A 42 -13.98 -0.02 30.89
C SER A 42 -14.91 0.19 32.09
N LYS A 43 -14.83 -0.69 33.11
CA LYS A 43 -15.60 -0.54 34.35
C LYS A 43 -15.19 0.70 35.15
N LYS A 44 -13.89 1.02 35.22
CA LYS A 44 -13.38 2.26 35.84
C LYS A 44 -13.87 3.52 35.12
N ARG A 45 -14.01 3.47 33.79
CA ARG A 45 -14.61 4.54 32.97
C ARG A 45 -16.14 4.62 33.10
N GLY A 46 -16.78 3.68 33.80
CA GLY A 46 -18.22 3.66 34.03
C GLY A 46 -19.02 3.02 32.90
N PHE A 47 -18.37 2.33 31.96
CA PHE A 47 -19.06 1.61 30.90
C PHE A 47 -19.61 0.27 31.40
N ASP A 48 -20.79 -0.09 30.94
CA ASP A 48 -21.44 -1.40 31.14
C ASP A 48 -21.06 -2.42 30.05
N TYR A 49 -20.27 -1.99 29.06
CA TYR A 49 -19.73 -2.80 27.98
C TYR A 49 -18.19 -2.79 27.94
N LEU A 50 -17.61 -3.68 27.13
CA LEU A 50 -16.16 -3.69 26.87
C LEU A 50 -15.80 -2.64 25.83
N ASP A 51 -14.98 -1.68 26.23
CA ASP A 51 -14.44 -0.67 25.33
C ASP A 51 -13.26 -1.27 24.54
N PHE A 52 -13.56 -1.82 23.36
CA PHE A 52 -12.56 -2.46 22.51
C PHE A 52 -11.52 -1.49 21.93
N SER A 53 -11.74 -0.17 21.97
CA SER A 53 -10.71 0.78 21.54
C SER A 53 -9.42 0.66 22.37
N LEU A 54 -9.57 0.30 23.65
CA LEU A 54 -8.47 0.04 24.59
C LEU A 54 -7.53 -1.08 24.14
N ALA A 55 -8.00 -2.03 23.32
CA ALA A 55 -7.17 -3.11 22.79
C ALA A 55 -6.05 -2.58 21.87
N THR A 56 -6.28 -1.42 21.26
CA THR A 56 -5.33 -0.74 20.36
C THR A 56 -4.60 0.42 21.05
N ASP A 57 -5.06 0.85 22.24
CA ASP A 57 -4.53 2.01 22.97
C ASP A 57 -3.14 1.82 23.58
N GLY A 58 -2.68 0.57 23.77
CA GLY A 58 -1.30 0.31 24.20
C GLY A 58 -0.24 0.86 23.24
N LEU A 59 -0.61 1.10 21.97
CA LEU A 59 0.20 1.78 20.96
C LEU A 59 -0.03 3.30 20.97
N VAL A 60 -1.14 3.79 21.53
CA VAL A 60 -1.50 5.20 21.66
C VAL A 60 -0.72 5.88 22.81
N ALA A 61 -0.22 5.13 23.80
CA ALA A 61 0.64 5.68 24.87
C ALA A 61 1.94 6.33 24.35
N GLU A 62 2.50 5.88 23.22
CA GLU A 62 3.62 6.56 22.53
C GLU A 62 3.20 7.90 21.91
N ARG A 63 1.93 8.02 21.53
CA ARG A 63 1.30 9.24 20.97
C ARG A 63 1.18 10.35 22.02
N GLU A 64 0.90 10.00 23.28
CA GLU A 64 0.91 10.94 24.41
C GLU A 64 2.34 11.36 24.83
N GLN A 65 3.35 10.54 24.52
CA GLN A 65 4.75 10.84 24.78
C GLN A 65 5.45 11.60 23.63
N GLY A 66 4.72 11.96 22.57
CA GLY A 66 5.28 12.67 21.42
C GLY A 66 6.23 11.83 20.57
N ILE A 67 6.18 10.50 20.69
CA ILE A 67 6.96 9.56 19.89
C ILE A 67 6.15 9.26 18.62
N THR A 68 6.76 9.47 17.46
CA THR A 68 6.11 9.28 16.16
C THR A 68 5.87 7.79 15.90
N ILE A 69 4.64 7.30 16.04
CA ILE A 69 4.24 6.05 15.37
C ILE A 69 3.67 6.43 14.01
N ASP A 70 4.43 6.15 12.95
CA ASP A 70 3.99 6.47 11.58
C ASP A 70 2.80 5.59 11.14
N VAL A 71 2.82 4.27 11.40
CA VAL A 71 1.69 3.35 11.16
C VAL A 71 1.80 2.16 12.11
N ALA A 72 0.77 1.88 12.90
CA ALA A 72 0.74 0.70 13.76
C ALA A 72 0.38 -0.55 12.96
N HIS A 73 1.12 -1.65 13.15
CA HIS A 73 0.84 -2.94 12.52
C HIS A 73 0.28 -3.91 13.56
N ILE A 74 -0.94 -4.38 13.31
CA ILE A 74 -1.67 -5.27 14.21
C ILE A 74 -1.85 -6.61 13.50
N TYR A 75 -1.57 -7.70 14.22
CA TYR A 75 -1.56 -9.05 13.67
C TYR A 75 -2.69 -9.86 14.29
N PHE A 76 -3.41 -10.61 13.44
CA PHE A 76 -4.38 -11.58 13.89
C PHE A 76 -4.51 -12.71 12.87
N SER A 77 -5.13 -13.82 13.28
CA SER A 77 -5.35 -14.97 12.39
C SER A 77 -6.71 -15.59 12.66
N THR A 78 -7.29 -16.17 11.61
CA THR A 78 -8.39 -17.13 11.70
C THR A 78 -7.82 -18.54 11.54
N ASP A 79 -8.69 -19.55 11.51
CA ASP A 79 -8.29 -20.93 11.24
C ASP A 79 -7.75 -21.12 9.81
N THR A 80 -8.11 -20.21 8.88
CA THR A 80 -7.81 -20.34 7.44
C THR A 80 -6.72 -19.37 6.97
N ARG A 81 -6.57 -18.21 7.63
CA ARG A 81 -5.75 -17.11 7.11
C ARG A 81 -5.11 -16.25 8.19
N SER A 82 -3.98 -15.62 7.86
CA SER A 82 -3.33 -14.61 8.71
C SER A 82 -3.51 -13.21 8.14
N TYR A 83 -3.54 -12.21 9.01
CA TYR A 83 -3.83 -10.83 8.66
C TYR A 83 -2.84 -9.87 9.29
N ILE A 84 -2.51 -8.81 8.55
CA ILE A 84 -1.75 -7.67 9.04
C ILE A 84 -2.58 -6.42 8.77
N ILE A 85 -3.02 -5.73 9.82
CA ILE A 85 -3.74 -4.46 9.74
C ILE A 85 -2.73 -3.33 9.92
N ALA A 86 -2.63 -2.46 8.92
CA ALA A 86 -1.99 -1.15 9.02
C ALA A 86 -3.01 -0.13 9.52
N ASP A 87 -2.93 0.21 10.80
CA ASP A 87 -3.77 1.23 11.41
C ASP A 87 -3.21 2.63 11.10
N THR A 88 -3.88 3.32 10.16
CA THR A 88 -3.47 4.65 9.70
C THR A 88 -4.32 5.73 10.37
N PRO A 89 -3.73 6.80 10.93
CA PRO A 89 -4.49 7.89 11.54
C PRO A 89 -5.42 8.61 10.53
N GLY A 90 -6.57 9.09 11.00
CA GLY A 90 -7.63 9.66 10.14
C GLY A 90 -7.53 11.16 9.81
N HIS A 91 -6.64 11.90 10.47
CA HIS A 91 -6.58 13.37 10.36
C HIS A 91 -5.77 13.83 9.14
N VAL A 92 -6.07 15.04 8.65
CA VAL A 92 -5.41 15.74 7.52
C VAL A 92 -3.89 15.75 7.67
N GLU A 93 -3.41 15.91 8.90
CA GLU A 93 -1.99 15.96 9.25
C GLU A 93 -1.26 14.62 9.09
N TYR A 94 -1.96 13.56 8.68
CA TYR A 94 -1.43 12.19 8.56
C TYR A 94 -1.62 11.57 7.16
N THR A 95 -1.83 12.37 6.10
CA THR A 95 -1.86 11.88 4.71
C THR A 95 -0.66 10.98 4.39
N ARG A 96 0.55 11.38 4.82
CA ARG A 96 1.78 10.59 4.62
C ARG A 96 1.72 9.20 5.28
N ASN A 97 1.07 9.10 6.44
CA ASN A 97 0.94 7.86 7.19
C ASN A 97 -0.02 6.92 6.45
N MET A 98 -1.11 7.48 5.93
CA MET A 98 -2.04 6.73 5.10
C MET A 98 -1.38 6.22 3.82
N VAL A 99 -0.61 7.06 3.12
CA VAL A 99 0.18 6.65 1.94
C VAL A 99 1.13 5.50 2.31
N THR A 100 1.82 5.61 3.44
CA THR A 100 2.76 4.57 3.90
C THR A 100 2.04 3.25 4.19
N GLY A 101 0.95 3.27 4.98
CA GLY A 101 0.19 2.06 5.33
C GLY A 101 -0.51 1.42 4.12
N ALA A 102 -1.09 2.24 3.25
CA ALA A 102 -1.77 1.79 2.04
C ALA A 102 -0.80 1.23 0.98
N SER A 103 0.47 1.66 0.95
CA SER A 103 1.45 1.26 -0.08
C SER A 103 1.74 -0.23 -0.14
N THR A 104 1.57 -0.94 0.97
CA THR A 104 1.83 -2.38 1.05
C THR A 104 0.56 -3.21 1.26
N SER A 105 -0.60 -2.55 1.25
CA SER A 105 -1.89 -3.17 1.52
C SER A 105 -2.49 -3.76 0.25
N GLU A 106 -3.16 -4.90 0.42
CA GLU A 106 -3.84 -5.64 -0.63
C GLU A 106 -5.33 -5.31 -0.65
N ALA A 107 -5.90 -5.03 0.53
CA ALA A 107 -7.25 -4.52 0.68
C ALA A 107 -7.27 -3.31 1.62
N SER A 108 -8.38 -2.57 1.62
CA SER A 108 -8.58 -1.45 2.52
C SER A 108 -9.98 -1.45 3.12
N VAL A 109 -10.10 -1.04 4.37
CA VAL A 109 -11.38 -0.85 5.06
C VAL A 109 -11.52 0.63 5.39
N ILE A 110 -12.42 1.32 4.68
CA ILE A 110 -12.81 2.70 4.95
C ILE A 110 -14.05 2.65 5.85
N LEU A 111 -13.90 3.10 7.10
CA LEU A 111 -15.03 3.23 8.02
C LEU A 111 -15.73 4.56 7.78
N ILE A 112 -17.06 4.54 7.94
CA ILE A 112 -17.92 5.74 7.87
C ILE A 112 -18.93 5.64 9.02
N ASP A 113 -18.98 6.64 9.91
CA ASP A 113 -20.04 6.76 10.92
C ASP A 113 -21.40 6.96 10.25
N ALA A 114 -22.34 6.04 10.48
CA ALA A 114 -23.68 6.08 9.89
C ALA A 114 -24.45 7.37 10.24
N ARG A 115 -24.15 8.04 11.36
CA ARG A 115 -24.80 9.30 11.74
C ARG A 115 -24.34 10.45 10.85
N ASN A 116 -23.05 10.47 10.50
CA ASN A 116 -22.44 11.55 9.73
C ASN A 116 -22.54 11.31 8.22
N GLY A 117 -22.39 10.05 7.78
CA GLY A 117 -22.29 9.71 6.37
C GLY A 117 -20.98 10.17 5.75
N VAL A 118 -20.97 10.46 4.44
CA VAL A 118 -19.76 10.85 3.71
C VAL A 118 -19.35 12.28 4.09
N ILE A 119 -18.12 12.43 4.58
CA ILE A 119 -17.54 13.72 4.99
C ILE A 119 -16.23 13.98 4.24
N GLU A 120 -15.64 15.18 4.37
CA GLU A 120 -14.38 15.57 3.69
C GLU A 120 -13.24 14.56 3.91
N GLN A 121 -13.11 14.01 5.13
CA GLN A 121 -12.11 12.99 5.43
C GLN A 121 -12.35 11.70 4.65
N THR A 122 -13.61 11.33 4.37
CA THR A 122 -13.96 10.19 3.52
C THR A 122 -13.43 10.39 2.10
N PHE A 123 -13.57 11.60 1.53
CA PHE A 123 -13.00 11.91 0.20
C PHE A 123 -11.50 11.71 0.19
N ARG A 124 -10.79 12.23 1.19
CA ARG A 124 -9.35 12.07 1.34
C ARG A 124 -8.93 10.61 1.45
N HIS A 125 -9.61 9.85 2.31
CA HIS A 125 -9.30 8.43 2.47
C HIS A 125 -9.52 7.66 1.17
N PHE A 126 -10.62 7.92 0.49
CA PHE A 126 -10.91 7.31 -0.80
C PHE A 126 -9.88 7.73 -1.87
N PHE A 127 -9.50 9.01 -1.92
CA PHE A 127 -8.47 9.54 -2.81
C PHE A 127 -7.14 8.82 -2.63
N ILE A 128 -6.67 8.63 -1.40
CA ILE A 128 -5.41 7.93 -1.15
C ILE A 128 -5.52 6.46 -1.54
N ASN A 129 -6.65 5.79 -1.28
CA ASN A 129 -6.84 4.41 -1.75
C ASN A 129 -6.82 4.30 -3.28
N ASN A 130 -7.40 5.28 -3.98
CA ASN A 130 -7.35 5.40 -5.44
C ASN A 130 -5.91 5.66 -5.93
N LEU A 131 -5.19 6.60 -5.31
CA LEU A 131 -3.79 6.91 -5.63
C LEU A 131 -2.88 5.70 -5.42
N MET A 132 -3.09 4.93 -4.35
CA MET A 132 -2.35 3.68 -4.08
C MET A 132 -2.88 2.50 -4.91
N ARG A 133 -3.94 2.71 -5.70
CA ARG A 133 -4.62 1.76 -6.58
C ARG A 133 -4.97 0.45 -5.85
N ILE A 134 -5.52 0.55 -4.65
CA ILE A 134 -5.98 -0.62 -3.91
C ILE A 134 -7.23 -1.15 -4.60
N LYS A 135 -7.23 -2.43 -4.97
CA LYS A 135 -8.31 -3.08 -5.72
C LYS A 135 -9.54 -3.28 -4.87
N ASP A 136 -9.40 -3.98 -3.76
CA ASP A 136 -10.53 -4.30 -2.89
C ASP A 136 -10.64 -3.27 -1.77
N VAL A 137 -11.69 -2.46 -1.83
CA VAL A 137 -11.99 -1.44 -0.82
C VAL A 137 -13.34 -1.74 -0.19
N VAL A 138 -13.33 -2.04 1.10
CA VAL A 138 -14.53 -2.26 1.90
C VAL A 138 -14.95 -0.94 2.53
N VAL A 139 -16.17 -0.52 2.27
CA VAL A 139 -16.82 0.61 2.94
C VAL A 139 -17.64 0.04 4.10
N ALA A 140 -17.08 0.11 5.30
CA ALA A 140 -17.71 -0.33 6.53
C ALA A 140 -18.55 0.82 7.12
N VAL A 141 -19.87 0.79 6.89
CA VAL A 141 -20.79 1.77 7.45
C VAL A 141 -21.03 1.41 8.91
N ASN A 142 -20.29 2.06 9.80
CA ASN A 142 -20.21 1.72 11.22
C ASN A 142 -21.27 2.47 12.05
N LYS A 143 -21.49 2.01 13.27
CA LYS A 143 -22.46 2.57 14.24
C LYS A 143 -23.91 2.51 13.75
N MET A 144 -24.26 1.45 13.01
CA MET A 144 -25.64 1.21 12.59
C MET A 144 -26.62 1.10 13.76
N ASP A 145 -26.14 0.73 14.95
CA ASP A 145 -26.92 0.73 16.19
C ASP A 145 -27.40 2.11 16.63
N LEU A 146 -26.72 3.19 16.23
CA LEU A 146 -27.12 4.56 16.55
C LEU A 146 -28.10 5.18 15.55
N VAL A 147 -28.41 4.46 14.48
CA VAL A 147 -29.40 4.84 13.45
C VAL A 147 -30.46 3.74 13.30
N ASP A 148 -30.73 3.03 14.40
CA ASP A 148 -31.75 1.97 14.51
C ASP A 148 -31.65 0.90 13.41
N PHE A 149 -30.43 0.62 12.93
CA PHE A 149 -30.17 -0.34 11.85
C PHE A 149 -30.94 -0.04 10.56
N SER A 150 -31.19 1.24 10.27
CA SER A 150 -31.96 1.71 9.11
C SER A 150 -31.33 1.33 7.76
N GLU A 151 -32.09 0.61 6.93
CA GLU A 151 -31.73 0.29 5.55
C GLU A 151 -31.61 1.55 4.68
N ASP A 152 -32.56 2.47 4.80
CA ASP A 152 -32.58 3.72 4.03
C ASP A 152 -31.32 4.56 4.27
N ARG A 153 -30.89 4.68 5.54
CA ARG A 153 -29.68 5.43 5.88
C ARG A 153 -28.43 4.77 5.30
N PHE A 154 -28.34 3.44 5.35
CA PHE A 154 -27.24 2.71 4.73
C PHE A 154 -27.20 2.91 3.21
N ASN A 155 -28.36 2.82 2.55
CA ASN A 155 -28.48 2.99 1.10
C ASN A 155 -28.12 4.42 0.67
N GLN A 156 -28.49 5.45 1.43
CA GLN A 156 -28.07 6.82 1.19
C GLN A 156 -26.54 6.96 1.19
N ILE A 157 -25.86 6.45 2.23
CA ILE A 157 -24.40 6.52 2.35
C ILE A 157 -23.72 5.74 1.21
N LYS A 158 -24.29 4.58 0.86
CA LYS A 158 -23.82 3.78 -0.27
C LYS A 158 -23.91 4.55 -1.58
N GLU A 159 -25.03 5.23 -1.85
CA GLU A 159 -25.17 6.07 -3.05
C GLU A 159 -24.17 7.21 -3.08
N ASP A 160 -23.98 7.92 -1.96
CA ASP A 160 -23.02 9.01 -1.86
C ASP A 160 -21.58 8.54 -2.16
N MET A 161 -21.22 7.36 -1.64
CA MET A 161 -19.93 6.73 -1.92
C MET A 161 -19.79 6.24 -3.36
N ILE A 162 -20.87 5.74 -3.98
CA ILE A 162 -20.86 5.39 -5.40
C ILE A 162 -20.61 6.64 -6.25
N ARG A 163 -21.30 7.76 -5.98
CA ARG A 163 -21.06 9.05 -6.67
C ARG A 163 -19.62 9.55 -6.47
N LEU A 164 -19.06 9.39 -5.28
CA LEU A 164 -17.65 9.69 -5.04
C LEU A 164 -16.73 8.79 -5.88
N SER A 165 -17.06 7.50 -5.99
CA SER A 165 -16.26 6.53 -6.75
C SER A 165 -16.19 6.82 -8.25
N GLU A 166 -17.20 7.50 -8.81
CA GLU A 166 -17.20 7.95 -10.21
C GLU A 166 -16.07 8.94 -10.52
N LYS A 167 -15.51 9.61 -9.50
CA LYS A 167 -14.34 10.50 -9.64
C LYS A 167 -13.00 9.75 -9.66
N SER A 168 -13.01 8.43 -9.42
CA SER A 168 -11.82 7.59 -9.38
C SER A 168 -11.16 7.49 -10.76
N THR A 169 -9.84 7.69 -10.80
CA THR A 169 -9.02 7.40 -11.99
C THR A 169 -8.71 5.90 -12.13
N TYR A 170 -8.97 5.09 -11.10
CA TYR A 170 -8.65 3.67 -11.07
C TYR A 170 -9.89 2.82 -11.27
N GLN A 171 -10.11 2.37 -12.50
CA GLN A 171 -11.28 1.59 -12.91
C GLN A 171 -11.30 0.16 -12.36
N GLY A 172 -10.16 -0.36 -11.90
CA GLY A 172 -10.05 -1.70 -11.31
C GLY A 172 -10.47 -1.78 -9.85
N GLN A 173 -10.91 -0.68 -9.25
CA GLN A 173 -11.30 -0.63 -7.83
C GLN A 173 -12.71 -1.18 -7.62
N LYS A 174 -12.82 -2.17 -6.75
CA LYS A 174 -14.07 -2.79 -6.34
C LYS A 174 -14.46 -2.29 -4.95
N LEU A 175 -15.66 -1.71 -4.85
CA LEU A 175 -16.24 -1.27 -3.60
C LEU A 175 -17.23 -2.29 -3.05
N THR A 176 -17.00 -2.75 -1.83
CA THR A 176 -17.93 -3.62 -1.08
C THR A 176 -18.49 -2.86 0.10
N PHE A 177 -19.81 -2.80 0.24
CA PHE A 177 -20.47 -2.08 1.33
C PHE A 177 -20.96 -3.06 2.40
N ILE A 178 -20.57 -2.83 3.65
CA ILE A 178 -20.94 -3.69 4.78
C ILE A 178 -21.45 -2.81 5.93
N PRO A 179 -22.74 -2.90 6.31
CA PRO A 179 -23.27 -2.22 7.49
C PRO A 179 -22.79 -2.96 8.75
N VAL A 180 -22.13 -2.26 9.66
CA VAL A 180 -21.54 -2.85 10.86
C VAL A 180 -21.89 -2.07 12.12
N SER A 181 -21.86 -2.76 13.25
CA SER A 181 -21.68 -2.12 14.56
C SER A 181 -20.44 -2.71 15.20
N ALA A 182 -19.33 -1.96 15.17
CA ALA A 182 -18.06 -2.40 15.74
C ALA A 182 -18.15 -2.71 17.24
N LEU A 183 -18.97 -1.95 17.97
CA LEU A 183 -19.14 -2.11 19.41
C LEU A 183 -19.83 -3.44 19.73
N TRP A 184 -20.97 -3.70 19.08
CA TRP A 184 -21.79 -4.89 19.34
C TRP A 184 -21.38 -6.13 18.54
N GLY A 185 -20.55 -5.95 17.50
CA GLY A 185 -20.04 -7.02 16.63
C GLY A 185 -20.97 -7.40 15.48
N ASP A 186 -22.04 -6.64 15.25
CA ASP A 186 -22.99 -6.87 14.17
C ASP A 186 -22.27 -6.77 12.81
N ASN A 187 -22.29 -7.85 12.02
CA ASN A 187 -21.62 -8.00 10.71
C ASN A 187 -20.09 -7.82 10.71
N VAL A 188 -19.42 -7.85 11.87
CA VAL A 188 -17.95 -7.77 11.95
C VAL A 188 -17.32 -9.14 11.67
N VAL A 189 -17.51 -10.10 12.59
CA VAL A 189 -17.08 -11.49 12.42
C VAL A 189 -18.25 -12.36 12.00
N LYS A 190 -19.39 -12.21 12.68
CA LYS A 190 -20.61 -12.97 12.41
C LYS A 190 -21.68 -12.07 11.80
N LYS A 191 -22.54 -12.66 10.98
CA LYS A 191 -23.74 -11.98 10.46
C LYS A 191 -24.67 -11.56 11.59
N SER A 192 -25.25 -10.38 11.46
CA SER A 192 -26.23 -9.84 12.40
C SER A 192 -27.64 -10.32 12.07
N SER A 193 -28.44 -10.60 13.10
CA SER A 193 -29.90 -10.81 12.95
C SER A 193 -30.70 -9.51 13.01
N LYS A 194 -30.08 -8.37 13.36
CA LYS A 194 -30.75 -7.07 13.50
C LYS A 194 -30.94 -6.33 12.18
N MET A 195 -30.22 -6.75 11.14
CA MET A 195 -30.29 -6.20 9.78
C MET A 195 -30.72 -7.29 8.79
N PRO A 196 -31.96 -7.82 8.88
CA PRO A 196 -32.41 -8.90 8.01
C PRO A 196 -32.48 -8.50 6.52
N TRP A 197 -32.54 -7.19 6.24
CA TRP A 197 -32.46 -6.64 4.89
C TRP A 197 -31.07 -6.78 4.26
N TYR A 198 -30.00 -6.92 5.07
CA TYR A 198 -28.63 -7.07 4.57
C TYR A 198 -28.31 -8.54 4.27
N ASN A 199 -28.27 -8.89 2.98
CA ASN A 199 -27.98 -10.24 2.51
C ASN A 199 -26.49 -10.51 2.23
N GLY A 200 -25.61 -9.54 2.48
CA GLY A 200 -24.18 -9.64 2.19
C GLY A 200 -23.39 -10.51 3.19
N GLN A 201 -22.07 -10.48 3.06
CA GLN A 201 -21.12 -11.17 3.95
C GLN A 201 -20.80 -10.33 5.18
N SER A 202 -20.36 -10.96 6.27
CA SER A 202 -19.69 -10.21 7.34
C SER A 202 -18.35 -9.63 6.83
N LEU A 203 -17.78 -8.66 7.55
CA LEU A 203 -16.48 -8.10 7.21
C LEU A 203 -15.40 -9.19 7.15
N LEU A 204 -15.32 -10.06 8.16
CA LEU A 204 -14.32 -11.13 8.19
C LEU A 204 -14.53 -12.14 7.06
N GLU A 205 -15.78 -12.57 6.82
CA GLU A 205 -16.11 -13.47 5.71
C GLU A 205 -15.67 -12.89 4.36
N HIS A 206 -15.90 -11.59 4.14
CA HIS A 206 -15.47 -10.92 2.93
C HIS A 206 -13.94 -10.93 2.80
N LEU A 207 -13.22 -10.57 3.87
CA LEU A 207 -11.76 -10.55 3.90
C LEU A 207 -11.13 -11.93 3.72
N GLU A 208 -11.75 -13.00 4.22
CA GLU A 208 -11.31 -14.39 3.98
C GLU A 208 -11.40 -14.77 2.50
N ASN A 209 -12.42 -14.29 1.78
CA ASN A 209 -12.67 -14.62 0.38
C ASN A 209 -11.85 -13.78 -0.63
N ILE A 210 -11.07 -12.78 -0.19
CA ILE A 210 -10.20 -12.01 -1.10
C ILE A 210 -9.02 -12.86 -1.54
N GLU A 211 -9.00 -13.31 -2.78
CA GLU A 211 -7.84 -14.02 -3.32
C GLU A 211 -6.69 -13.04 -3.61
N VAL A 212 -5.55 -13.20 -2.93
CA VAL A 212 -4.41 -12.26 -3.10
C VAL A 212 -3.90 -12.22 -4.55
N LYS A 213 -4.02 -13.33 -5.28
CA LYS A 213 -3.63 -13.39 -6.70
C LYS A 213 -4.46 -12.42 -7.56
N ASP A 214 -5.75 -12.27 -7.26
CA ASP A 214 -6.65 -11.33 -7.96
C ASP A 214 -6.32 -9.87 -7.64
N VAL A 215 -5.75 -9.62 -6.46
CA VAL A 215 -5.28 -8.29 -6.05
C VAL A 215 -4.04 -7.85 -6.84
N TYR A 216 -3.23 -8.79 -7.33
CA TYR A 216 -2.00 -8.45 -8.04
C TYR A 216 -2.24 -7.79 -9.40
N GLU A 217 -1.55 -6.69 -9.66
CA GLU A 217 -1.49 -6.07 -10.99
C GLU A 217 -0.84 -7.01 -12.01
N LYS A 218 -1.48 -7.10 -13.18
CA LYS A 218 -0.89 -7.69 -14.38
C LYS A 218 0.10 -6.67 -14.95
N ALA A 219 1.34 -6.78 -14.52
CA ALA A 219 2.43 -5.93 -14.98
C ALA A 219 3.49 -6.77 -15.71
N PRO A 220 4.26 -6.19 -16.64
CA PRO A 220 5.34 -6.88 -17.33
C PRO A 220 6.47 -7.33 -16.38
N ALA A 221 7.32 -8.28 -16.80
CA ALA A 221 8.36 -8.84 -15.94
C ALA A 221 9.57 -7.89 -15.81
N ARG A 222 9.95 -7.57 -14.57
CA ARG A 222 11.07 -6.69 -14.22
C ARG A 222 11.94 -7.35 -13.16
N LEU A 223 13.16 -7.75 -13.53
CA LEU A 223 14.15 -8.28 -12.59
C LEU A 223 15.30 -7.28 -12.40
N PRO A 224 15.19 -6.34 -11.44
CA PRO A 224 16.33 -5.51 -11.05
C PRO A 224 17.40 -6.38 -10.40
N VAL A 225 18.62 -6.32 -10.95
CA VAL A 225 19.78 -7.07 -10.46
C VAL A 225 20.30 -6.43 -9.18
N GLN A 226 20.17 -7.17 -8.09
CA GLN A 226 20.58 -6.74 -6.75
C GLN A 226 22.01 -7.18 -6.46
N TYR A 227 22.42 -8.33 -6.99
CA TYR A 227 23.72 -8.92 -6.76
C TYR A 227 24.15 -9.81 -7.93
N VAL A 228 25.46 -9.86 -8.20
CA VAL A 228 26.04 -10.73 -9.23
C VAL A 228 26.89 -11.79 -8.53
N ILE A 229 26.48 -13.05 -8.66
CA ILE A 229 27.08 -14.20 -8.00
C ILE A 229 28.18 -14.77 -8.91
N ARG A 230 29.41 -14.80 -8.39
CA ARG A 230 30.58 -15.43 -9.00
C ARG A 230 31.37 -16.18 -7.94
N PRO A 231 31.15 -17.50 -7.77
CA PRO A 231 31.75 -18.28 -6.70
C PRO A 231 33.29 -18.32 -6.74
N LYS A 232 33.91 -18.12 -7.91
CA LYS A 232 35.37 -18.20 -8.12
C LYS A 232 35.98 -19.47 -7.51
N THR A 233 35.25 -20.58 -7.56
CA THR A 233 35.74 -21.90 -7.12
C THR A 233 36.14 -22.73 -8.34
N ASN A 234 37.03 -23.71 -8.14
CA ASN A 234 37.49 -24.57 -9.23
C ASN A 234 36.37 -25.31 -9.97
N GLY A 235 35.27 -25.63 -9.28
CA GLY A 235 34.10 -26.28 -9.88
C GLY A 235 33.10 -25.33 -10.56
N HIS A 236 33.25 -24.01 -10.39
CA HIS A 236 32.28 -23.00 -10.85
C HIS A 236 32.98 -21.75 -11.39
N HIS A 237 34.10 -21.92 -12.10
CA HIS A 237 34.86 -20.78 -12.65
C HIS A 237 34.00 -19.90 -13.56
N ASP A 238 33.17 -20.52 -14.40
CA ASP A 238 32.33 -19.82 -15.38
C ASP A 238 30.92 -19.52 -14.87
N PHE A 239 30.60 -19.82 -13.60
CA PHE A 239 29.27 -19.56 -13.08
C PHE A 239 29.05 -18.06 -12.87
N ARG A 240 28.03 -17.54 -13.55
CA ARG A 240 27.57 -16.16 -13.39
C ARG A 240 26.06 -16.13 -13.19
N GLY A 241 25.66 -15.92 -11.93
CA GLY A 241 24.27 -15.75 -11.55
C GLY A 241 23.90 -14.30 -11.31
N TYR A 242 22.71 -13.89 -11.71
CA TYR A 242 22.14 -12.55 -11.50
C TYR A 242 20.98 -12.67 -10.52
N ALA A 243 21.21 -12.25 -9.29
CA ALA A 243 20.25 -12.38 -8.21
C ALA A 243 19.39 -11.12 -8.07
N GLY A 244 18.08 -11.30 -7.97
CA GLY A 244 17.13 -10.22 -7.73
C GLY A 244 15.73 -10.72 -7.38
N LYS A 245 14.83 -9.79 -7.11
CA LYS A 245 13.42 -10.07 -6.90
C LYS A 245 12.65 -9.74 -8.16
N LEU A 246 11.87 -10.69 -8.68
CA LEU A 246 11.04 -10.48 -9.84
C LEU A 246 9.82 -9.64 -9.45
N TYR A 247 9.63 -8.54 -10.16
CA TYR A 247 8.43 -7.71 -10.07
C TYR A 247 7.63 -7.83 -11.36
N GLY A 248 6.31 -7.95 -11.24
CA GLY A 248 5.45 -8.18 -12.40
C GLY A 248 5.71 -9.52 -13.11
N GLY A 249 4.73 -9.95 -13.89
CA GLY A 249 4.82 -11.10 -14.79
C GLY A 249 5.40 -12.39 -14.19
N GLU A 250 5.95 -13.18 -15.09
CA GLU A 250 6.67 -14.42 -14.84
C GLU A 250 7.91 -14.40 -15.73
N ILE A 251 8.95 -15.15 -15.41
CA ILE A 251 10.09 -15.43 -16.31
C ILE A 251 10.32 -16.93 -16.34
N SER A 252 10.49 -17.51 -17.52
CA SER A 252 10.73 -18.94 -17.75
C SER A 252 12.08 -19.19 -18.43
N VAL A 253 12.63 -20.39 -18.23
CA VAL A 253 13.80 -20.86 -18.96
C VAL A 253 13.51 -20.84 -20.47
N GLY A 254 14.45 -20.33 -21.26
CA GLY A 254 14.35 -20.16 -22.71
C GLY A 254 13.75 -18.82 -23.16
N ASP A 255 13.16 -18.04 -22.25
CA ASP A 255 12.63 -16.70 -22.57
C ASP A 255 13.75 -15.79 -23.10
N GLN A 256 13.46 -15.05 -24.17
CA GLN A 256 14.33 -13.97 -24.62
C GLN A 256 14.22 -12.78 -23.67
N VAL A 257 15.36 -12.25 -23.27
CA VAL A 257 15.47 -11.12 -22.34
C VAL A 257 16.39 -10.05 -22.89
N MET A 258 16.20 -8.82 -22.41
CA MET A 258 17.05 -7.66 -22.67
C MET A 258 17.60 -7.12 -21.34
N VAL A 259 18.86 -6.71 -21.34
CA VAL A 259 19.52 -6.10 -20.18
C VAL A 259 19.52 -4.59 -20.34
N LEU A 260 18.99 -3.87 -19.36
CA LEU A 260 19.04 -2.41 -19.29
C LEU A 260 20.17 -1.95 -18.34
N PRO A 261 20.97 -0.95 -18.72
CA PRO A 261 20.77 -0.04 -19.85
C PRO A 261 21.48 -0.43 -21.16
N SER A 262 22.23 -1.55 -21.22
CA SER A 262 23.05 -1.90 -22.39
C SER A 262 22.24 -2.28 -23.63
N GLN A 263 20.97 -2.64 -23.44
CA GLN A 263 20.04 -3.17 -24.45
C GLN A 263 20.53 -4.46 -25.13
N THR A 264 21.51 -5.14 -24.52
CA THR A 264 22.00 -6.44 -25.00
C THR A 264 20.95 -7.51 -24.73
N THR A 265 20.73 -8.39 -25.69
CA THR A 265 19.74 -9.46 -25.60
C THR A 265 20.42 -10.81 -25.34
N SER A 266 19.72 -11.70 -24.64
CA SER A 266 20.12 -13.11 -24.43
C SER A 266 18.87 -13.94 -24.13
N ARG A 267 19.06 -15.18 -23.68
CA ARG A 267 18.03 -16.07 -23.20
C ARG A 267 18.30 -16.53 -21.78
N VAL A 268 17.23 -16.77 -21.03
CA VAL A 268 17.32 -17.35 -19.68
C VAL A 268 17.74 -18.81 -19.79
N LYS A 269 18.90 -19.14 -19.21
CA LYS A 269 19.45 -20.50 -19.24
C LYS A 269 18.93 -21.33 -18.06
N GLU A 270 19.06 -20.82 -16.84
CA GLU A 270 18.59 -21.50 -15.63
C GLU A 270 18.01 -20.49 -14.64
N ILE A 271 17.04 -20.96 -13.84
CA ILE A 271 16.46 -20.21 -12.73
C ILE A 271 16.72 -21.00 -11.45
N HIS A 272 17.34 -20.35 -10.47
CA HIS A 272 17.67 -20.96 -9.19
C HIS A 272 16.97 -20.23 -8.04
N PHE A 273 16.46 -21.01 -7.08
CA PHE A 273 16.12 -20.54 -5.75
C PHE A 273 16.80 -21.45 -4.73
N PHE A 274 17.75 -20.89 -4.00
CA PHE A 274 18.62 -21.62 -3.09
C PHE A 274 19.35 -22.78 -3.79
N ASP A 275 19.14 -24.03 -3.36
CA ASP A 275 19.77 -25.25 -3.89
C ASP A 275 18.95 -25.92 -5.00
N LYS A 276 17.84 -25.31 -5.42
CA LYS A 276 16.90 -25.88 -6.39
C LYS A 276 16.82 -25.06 -7.67
N GLN A 277 16.64 -25.78 -8.78
CA GLN A 277 16.33 -25.21 -10.08
C GLN A 277 14.82 -25.23 -10.34
N PHE A 278 14.36 -24.23 -11.07
CA PHE A 278 12.97 -24.06 -11.47
C PHE A 278 12.88 -23.78 -12.97
N THR A 279 11.79 -24.18 -13.60
CA THR A 279 11.52 -23.89 -15.02
C THR A 279 10.95 -22.49 -15.21
N SER A 280 10.30 -21.95 -14.18
CA SER A 280 9.77 -20.59 -14.18
C SER A 280 9.80 -19.96 -12.79
N ALA A 281 9.76 -18.63 -12.77
CA ALA A 281 9.67 -17.80 -11.58
C ALA A 281 8.52 -16.82 -11.74
N GLU A 282 7.55 -16.89 -10.82
CA GLU A 282 6.44 -15.96 -10.75
C GLU A 282 6.86 -14.65 -10.04
N ARG A 283 6.08 -13.58 -10.26
CA ARG A 283 6.15 -12.33 -9.51
C ARG A 283 6.36 -12.57 -8.02
N GLY A 284 7.22 -11.77 -7.41
CA GLY A 284 7.51 -11.79 -5.98
C GLY A 284 8.61 -12.78 -5.60
N SER A 285 8.98 -13.69 -6.50
CA SER A 285 10.08 -14.63 -6.28
C SER A 285 11.42 -13.89 -6.24
N SER A 286 12.26 -14.22 -5.26
CA SER A 286 13.66 -13.85 -5.25
C SER A 286 14.46 -14.98 -5.88
N VAL A 287 15.09 -14.75 -7.03
CA VAL A 287 15.73 -15.80 -7.83
C VAL A 287 17.12 -15.39 -8.28
N THR A 288 17.93 -16.39 -8.65
CA THR A 288 19.17 -16.19 -9.40
C THR A 288 18.96 -16.71 -10.81
N LEU A 289 19.08 -15.83 -11.81
CA LEU A 289 19.05 -16.20 -13.22
C LEU A 289 20.46 -16.39 -13.77
N THR A 290 20.64 -17.35 -14.65
CA THR A 290 21.80 -17.42 -15.55
C THR A 290 21.33 -17.16 -16.99
N LEU A 291 22.22 -16.64 -17.82
CA LEU A 291 21.95 -16.35 -19.23
C LEU A 291 22.79 -17.27 -20.13
N GLU A 292 22.37 -17.44 -21.38
CA GLU A 292 23.14 -18.20 -22.37
C GLU A 292 24.42 -17.47 -22.79
N ASP A 293 24.38 -16.14 -22.85
CA ASP A 293 25.49 -15.30 -23.29
C ASP A 293 26.19 -14.60 -22.11
N ASP A 294 27.51 -14.42 -22.24
CA ASP A 294 28.32 -13.68 -21.27
C ASP A 294 28.14 -12.15 -21.38
N ILE A 295 27.01 -11.66 -20.87
CA ILE A 295 26.69 -10.23 -20.88
C ILE A 295 27.24 -9.53 -19.64
N ASN A 296 27.83 -8.35 -19.83
CA ASN A 296 28.27 -7.52 -18.71
C ASN A 296 27.10 -6.84 -17.98
N ILE A 297 26.59 -7.50 -16.93
CA ILE A 297 25.53 -6.99 -16.04
C ILE A 297 26.10 -6.72 -14.64
N SER A 298 25.69 -5.61 -14.04
CA SER A 298 26.10 -5.16 -12.71
C SER A 298 24.91 -4.92 -11.77
N ARG A 299 25.17 -4.74 -10.47
CA ARG A 299 24.15 -4.31 -9.52
C ARG A 299 23.54 -2.99 -9.99
N GLY A 300 22.22 -2.94 -9.95
CA GLY A 300 21.47 -1.78 -10.37
C GLY A 300 20.99 -1.88 -11.81
N ASP A 301 21.47 -2.80 -12.64
CA ASP A 301 20.89 -3.08 -13.97
C ASP A 301 19.56 -3.82 -13.85
N MET A 302 18.82 -3.93 -14.94
CA MET A 302 17.53 -4.61 -14.96
C MET A 302 17.44 -5.57 -16.13
N ILE A 303 16.98 -6.79 -15.86
CA ILE A 303 16.63 -7.77 -16.88
C ILE A 303 15.12 -7.67 -17.11
N VAL A 304 14.73 -7.48 -18.36
CA VAL A 304 13.32 -7.41 -18.82
C VAL A 304 13.09 -8.44 -19.92
N ARG A 305 11.85 -8.89 -20.14
CA ARG A 305 11.55 -9.72 -21.32
C ARG A 305 11.78 -8.90 -22.60
N HIS A 306 12.25 -9.56 -23.65
CA HIS A 306 12.44 -8.94 -24.95
C HIS A 306 11.08 -8.49 -25.52
N ASN A 307 11.03 -7.33 -26.19
CA ASN A 307 9.81 -6.68 -26.72
C ASN A 307 8.79 -6.17 -25.69
N GLU A 308 9.12 -6.13 -24.40
CA GLU A 308 8.31 -5.39 -23.44
C GLU A 308 8.77 -3.93 -23.37
N ASP A 309 7.82 -3.00 -23.47
CA ASP A 309 8.10 -1.57 -23.35
C ASP A 309 8.68 -1.27 -21.96
N THR A 310 9.77 -0.51 -21.91
CA THR A 310 10.32 0.07 -20.67
C THR A 310 10.89 1.44 -21.02
N GLN A 311 10.55 2.46 -20.25
CA GLN A 311 11.03 3.82 -20.53
C GLN A 311 12.43 4.00 -19.95
N VAL A 312 13.33 4.63 -20.71
CA VAL A 312 14.68 4.99 -20.26
C VAL A 312 14.87 6.50 -20.42
N SER A 313 14.85 7.24 -19.30
CA SER A 313 14.91 8.70 -19.34
C SER A 313 15.66 9.31 -18.16
N LYS A 314 16.20 10.52 -18.36
CA LYS A 314 16.75 11.38 -17.31
C LYS A 314 15.75 12.41 -16.80
N GLU A 315 14.57 12.49 -17.41
CA GLU A 315 13.49 13.38 -17.02
C GLU A 315 12.28 12.54 -16.67
N LEU A 316 11.63 12.87 -15.57
CA LEU A 316 10.41 12.23 -15.10
C LEU A 316 9.40 13.29 -14.66
N VAL A 317 8.14 12.96 -14.85
CA VAL A 317 7.01 13.66 -14.24
C VAL A 317 6.36 12.67 -13.27
N ALA A 318 6.11 13.11 -12.05
CA ALA A 318 5.58 12.24 -11.01
C ALA A 318 4.69 13.01 -10.05
N ASN A 319 3.67 12.34 -9.55
CA ASN A 319 2.92 12.82 -8.40
C ASN A 319 3.72 12.49 -7.14
N VAL A 320 4.04 13.49 -6.32
CA VAL A 320 4.85 13.34 -5.11
C VAL A 320 4.00 13.67 -3.89
N CYS A 321 3.86 12.73 -2.97
CA CYS A 321 3.36 12.99 -1.62
C CYS A 321 4.53 13.42 -0.74
N TRP A 322 4.45 14.64 -0.21
CA TRP A 322 5.53 15.21 0.59
C TRP A 322 5.42 14.82 2.07
N MET A 323 6.54 14.36 2.63
CA MET A 323 6.62 13.78 3.97
C MET A 323 7.49 14.59 4.94
N ASP A 324 8.30 15.51 4.40
CA ASP A 324 9.21 16.34 5.17
C ASP A 324 8.52 17.59 5.74
N LYS A 325 8.95 18.03 6.92
CA LYS A 325 8.54 19.31 7.51
C LYS A 325 9.10 20.49 6.72
N HIS A 326 10.29 20.33 6.14
CA HIS A 326 10.86 21.33 5.24
C HIS A 326 10.20 21.20 3.86
N PRO A 327 9.55 22.25 3.34
CA PRO A 327 8.86 22.16 2.05
C PRO A 327 9.81 21.81 0.91
N LEU A 328 9.34 21.02 -0.05
CA LEU A 328 10.05 20.76 -1.31
C LEU A 328 10.31 22.10 -1.99
N GLN A 329 11.57 22.37 -2.28
CA GLN A 329 11.98 23.60 -2.96
C GLN A 329 12.16 23.34 -4.45
N GLN A 330 11.65 24.25 -5.28
CA GLN A 330 12.00 24.29 -6.69
C GLN A 330 13.54 24.38 -6.82
N ARG A 331 14.12 23.62 -7.75
CA ARG A 331 15.58 23.44 -7.93
C ARG A 331 16.30 22.77 -6.77
N GLY A 332 15.57 22.26 -5.77
CA GLY A 332 16.09 21.44 -4.69
C GLY A 332 16.77 20.16 -5.21
N LYS A 333 17.82 19.72 -4.51
CA LYS A 333 18.59 18.51 -4.84
C LYS A 333 18.26 17.43 -3.83
N TYR A 334 17.95 16.23 -4.34
CA TYR A 334 17.60 15.06 -3.55
C TYR A 334 18.31 13.83 -4.09
N LEU A 335 18.39 12.78 -3.29
CA LEU A 335 18.66 11.43 -3.79
C LEU A 335 17.32 10.79 -4.13
N LEU A 336 17.16 10.33 -5.37
CA LEU A 336 16.01 9.56 -5.79
C LEU A 336 16.38 8.07 -5.76
N LYS A 337 15.67 7.31 -4.93
CA LYS A 337 15.81 5.86 -4.84
C LYS A 337 14.65 5.18 -5.54
N HIS A 338 14.97 4.43 -6.60
CA HIS A 338 14.05 3.70 -7.46
C HIS A 338 14.46 2.23 -7.48
N GLY A 339 13.67 1.37 -6.82
CA GLY A 339 14.03 -0.02 -6.56
C GLY A 339 15.40 -0.13 -5.87
N VAL A 340 16.39 -0.66 -6.60
CA VAL A 340 17.78 -0.83 -6.12
C VAL A 340 18.75 0.23 -6.63
N ARG A 341 18.27 1.18 -7.44
CA ARG A 341 19.05 2.32 -7.93
C ARG A 341 18.87 3.53 -7.03
N GLU A 342 19.95 4.27 -6.89
CA GLU A 342 19.96 5.59 -6.26
C GLU A 342 20.67 6.56 -7.21
N VAL A 343 20.02 7.67 -7.52
CA VAL A 343 20.53 8.69 -8.44
C VAL A 343 20.31 10.08 -7.88
N LEU A 344 21.20 11.02 -8.20
CA LEU A 344 20.96 12.42 -7.86
C LEU A 344 19.82 12.96 -8.70
N ALA A 345 18.89 13.62 -8.05
CA ALA A 345 17.70 14.22 -8.63
C ALA A 345 17.64 15.71 -8.30
N ARG A 346 17.20 16.50 -9.27
CA ARG A 346 16.88 17.91 -9.12
C ARG A 346 15.42 18.13 -9.46
N VAL A 347 14.68 18.74 -8.55
CA VAL A 347 13.31 19.21 -8.81
C VAL A 347 13.41 20.37 -9.79
N GLU A 348 13.00 20.19 -11.04
CA GLU A 348 12.99 21.28 -12.01
C GLU A 348 11.84 22.24 -11.73
N ASP A 349 10.64 21.66 -11.54
CA ASP A 349 9.41 22.42 -11.41
C ASP A 349 8.34 21.69 -10.59
N LEU A 350 7.49 22.47 -9.93
CA LEU A 350 6.24 22.02 -9.31
C LEU A 350 5.10 22.48 -10.22
N GLU A 351 4.56 21.57 -11.03
CA GLU A 351 3.56 21.91 -12.06
C GLU A 351 2.22 22.27 -11.41
N SER A 352 1.79 21.50 -10.41
CA SER A 352 0.52 21.69 -9.72
C SER A 352 0.48 21.02 -8.34
N ILE A 353 -0.47 21.44 -7.50
CA ILE A 353 -0.86 20.76 -6.25
C ILE A 353 -2.17 20.04 -6.50
N ILE A 354 -2.21 18.76 -6.14
CA ILE A 354 -3.36 17.87 -6.33
C ILE A 354 -4.18 17.87 -5.04
N HIS A 355 -5.47 18.19 -5.16
CA HIS A 355 -6.39 18.22 -4.02
C HIS A 355 -6.97 16.83 -3.74
N THR A 356 -6.87 16.37 -2.50
CA THR A 356 -7.30 15.03 -2.07
C THR A 356 -8.82 14.88 -1.92
N ASP A 357 -9.60 15.92 -2.20
CA ASP A 357 -11.06 15.95 -2.18
C ASP A 357 -11.68 15.78 -3.59
N PHE A 358 -10.84 15.49 -4.59
CA PHE A 358 -11.22 15.42 -6.00
C PHE A 358 -11.77 16.75 -6.57
N SER A 359 -11.38 17.90 -5.99
CA SER A 359 -11.69 19.23 -6.55
C SER A 359 -10.78 19.62 -7.73
N GLY A 360 -9.73 18.84 -8.00
CA GLY A 360 -8.82 19.03 -9.13
C GLY A 360 -7.41 19.39 -8.68
N GLU A 361 -6.77 20.27 -9.45
CA GLU A 361 -5.39 20.71 -9.21
C GLU A 361 -5.29 22.24 -9.21
N SER A 362 -4.35 22.78 -8.45
CA SER A 362 -4.05 24.22 -8.40
C SER A 362 -2.61 24.51 -8.83
N ASN A 363 -2.43 25.57 -9.62
CA ASN A 363 -1.15 25.96 -10.20
C ASN A 363 -0.55 27.18 -9.50
N GLY A 364 0.73 27.46 -9.77
CA GLY A 364 1.37 28.74 -9.39
C GLY A 364 2.02 28.77 -8.01
N ARG A 365 2.11 27.63 -7.31
CA ARG A 365 2.94 27.48 -6.11
C ARG A 365 4.32 26.95 -6.44
N SER A 366 5.33 27.41 -5.69
CA SER A 366 6.74 27.03 -5.86
C SER A 366 7.26 26.10 -4.75
N ASP A 367 6.44 25.83 -3.73
CA ASP A 367 6.74 24.95 -2.60
C ASP A 367 5.65 23.89 -2.42
N LEU A 368 6.06 22.64 -2.14
CA LEU A 368 5.15 21.56 -1.70
C LEU A 368 5.39 21.27 -0.21
N ARG A 369 4.36 21.44 0.61
CA ARG A 369 4.43 21.34 2.07
C ARG A 369 4.07 19.93 2.55
N LEU A 370 4.34 19.68 3.83
CA LEU A 370 4.03 18.41 4.48
C LEU A 370 2.57 17.98 4.22
N ASN A 371 2.37 16.72 3.85
CA ASN A 371 1.09 16.09 3.51
C ASN A 371 0.42 16.59 2.22
N GLU A 372 1.00 17.56 1.51
CA GLU A 372 0.53 17.95 0.18
C GLU A 372 0.99 16.93 -0.87
N ILE A 373 0.22 16.82 -1.94
CA ILE A 373 0.54 16.01 -3.10
C ILE A 373 0.68 16.97 -4.28
N GLY A 374 1.78 16.87 -5.02
CA GLY A 374 2.02 17.75 -6.17
C GLY A 374 2.55 17.00 -7.36
N ARG A 375 2.25 17.51 -8.56
CA ARG A 375 2.83 17.03 -9.81
C ARG A 375 4.17 17.71 -10.02
N VAL A 376 5.25 16.94 -10.04
CA VAL A 376 6.62 17.44 -10.00
C VAL A 376 7.40 16.94 -11.21
N ARG A 377 8.13 17.85 -11.87
CA ARG A 377 9.10 17.52 -12.89
C ARG A 377 10.49 17.38 -12.28
N ILE A 378 11.13 16.24 -12.48
CA ILE A 378 12.43 15.92 -11.86
C ILE A 378 13.43 15.56 -12.96
N LYS A 379 14.63 16.15 -12.86
CA LYS A 379 15.78 15.84 -13.70
C LYS A 379 16.81 15.02 -12.94
N LEU A 380 17.35 14.01 -13.59
CA LEU A 380 18.22 13.01 -13.01
C LEU A 380 19.65 13.13 -13.54
N SER A 381 20.62 12.82 -12.69
CA SER A 381 22.03 12.75 -13.09
C SER A 381 22.32 11.59 -14.05
N LYS A 382 21.56 10.49 -13.93
CA LYS A 382 21.70 9.26 -14.72
C LYS A 382 20.31 8.78 -15.17
N PRO A 383 20.17 8.10 -16.33
CA PRO A 383 18.89 7.59 -16.76
C PRO A 383 18.34 6.57 -15.76
N LEU A 384 17.05 6.66 -15.46
CA LEU A 384 16.29 5.57 -14.84
C LEU A 384 15.60 4.76 -15.92
N PHE A 385 15.39 3.48 -15.63
CA PHE A 385 14.46 2.64 -16.37
C PHE A 385 13.23 2.42 -15.52
N PHE A 386 12.08 2.78 -16.03
CA PHE A 386 10.86 2.81 -15.26
C PHE A 386 9.64 2.52 -16.14
N ASP A 387 8.55 2.27 -15.45
CA ASP A 387 7.21 2.19 -16.02
C ASP A 387 6.38 3.30 -15.36
N THR A 388 5.21 3.61 -15.92
CA THR A 388 4.26 4.47 -15.20
C THR A 388 3.73 3.71 -14.00
N TYR A 389 3.36 4.42 -12.93
CA TYR A 389 2.75 3.80 -11.75
C TYR A 389 1.43 3.10 -12.09
N GLU A 390 0.76 3.57 -13.14
CA GLU A 390 -0.45 2.96 -13.69
C GLU A 390 -0.20 1.56 -14.30
N ASN A 391 0.96 1.35 -14.93
CA ASN A 391 1.25 0.08 -15.57
C ASN A 391 2.01 -0.88 -14.66
N HIS A 392 2.82 -0.34 -13.74
CA HIS A 392 3.62 -1.16 -12.85
C HIS A 392 3.95 -0.41 -11.54
N LYS A 393 3.25 -0.73 -10.44
CA LYS A 393 3.50 -0.11 -9.11
C LYS A 393 4.96 -0.11 -8.66
N SER A 394 5.65 -1.25 -8.78
CA SER A 394 7.02 -1.39 -8.24
C SER A 394 8.08 -0.58 -8.99
N THR A 395 7.98 -0.47 -10.32
CA THR A 395 8.91 0.31 -11.16
C THR A 395 8.35 1.68 -11.55
N GLY A 396 7.11 2.00 -11.16
CA GLY A 396 6.53 3.33 -11.26
C GLY A 396 6.54 4.12 -9.95
N SER A 397 7.18 3.60 -8.89
CA SER A 397 7.31 4.30 -7.61
C SER A 397 8.76 4.56 -7.22
N PHE A 398 8.99 5.62 -6.48
CA PHE A 398 10.30 5.98 -5.92
C PHE A 398 10.15 6.74 -4.62
N ILE A 399 11.27 6.93 -3.91
CA ILE A 399 11.34 7.87 -2.78
C ILE A 399 12.39 8.94 -3.05
N LEU A 400 12.14 10.14 -2.51
CA LEU A 400 13.09 11.23 -2.42
C LEU A 400 13.70 11.25 -1.03
N ILE A 401 15.02 11.34 -0.97
CA ILE A 401 15.80 11.33 0.27
C ILE A 401 16.58 12.65 0.33
N ASP A 402 16.51 13.35 1.45
CA ASP A 402 17.36 14.50 1.71
C ASP A 402 18.80 14.02 1.93
N PRO A 403 19.79 14.44 1.11
CA PRO A 403 21.18 13.99 1.22
C PRO A 403 21.90 14.47 2.49
N LYS A 404 21.37 15.47 3.20
CA LYS A 404 21.96 15.98 4.45
C LYS A 404 21.47 15.21 5.67
N THR A 405 20.18 14.89 5.71
CA THR A 405 19.55 14.26 6.88
C THR A 405 19.37 12.75 6.72
N ASN A 406 19.43 12.25 5.48
CA ASN A 406 19.04 10.88 5.08
C ASN A 406 17.57 10.54 5.39
N ASN A 407 16.73 11.54 5.66
CA ASN A 407 15.31 11.35 5.83
C ASN A 407 14.62 11.12 4.48
N THR A 408 13.57 10.30 4.47
CA THR A 408 12.67 10.21 3.32
C THR A 408 11.80 11.46 3.29
N SER A 409 12.03 12.33 2.31
CA SER A 409 11.33 13.61 2.20
C SER A 409 10.05 13.51 1.37
N GLY A 410 9.92 12.52 0.49
CA GLY A 410 8.71 12.31 -0.29
C GLY A 410 8.63 10.93 -0.95
N VAL A 411 7.41 10.53 -1.28
CA VAL A 411 7.10 9.32 -2.06
C VAL A 411 6.51 9.73 -3.40
N GLY A 412 7.07 9.20 -4.50
CA GLY A 412 6.72 9.57 -5.86
C GLY A 412 6.06 8.44 -6.64
N PHE A 413 5.11 8.82 -7.50
CA PHE A 413 4.35 7.96 -8.41
C PHE A 413 4.51 8.50 -9.85
N ILE A 414 5.30 7.80 -10.66
CA ILE A 414 5.65 8.20 -12.03
C ILE A 414 4.40 8.19 -12.90
N GLN A 415 4.19 9.27 -13.66
CA GLN A 415 3.05 9.46 -14.55
C GLN A 415 3.34 8.97 -15.97
#